data_AF-A0A933F5Z5-F1
#
_entry.id   AF-A0A933F5Z5-F1
#
_cell.length_a   1.000
_cell.length_b   1.000
_cell.length_c   1.000
_cell.angle_alpha   90.00
_cell.angle_beta   90.00
_cell.angle_gamma   90.00
#
_symmetry.space_group_name_H-M   'P 1'
#
loop_
_entity.id
_entity.type
_entity.pdbx_description
1 polymer ?
#
loop_
_entity_poly.entity_id
_entity_poly.type
_entity_poly.pdbx_seq_one_letter_code
_entity_poly.pdbx_strand_id
1 'polypeptide(L)'
;MELIDKLSDYFSNAEFNVPVSQVMTLVTINALCLFLGKNKLGLLVSYCFVVYWGFVFNRANFVSVLGKTELGLYVYAFFGISTALIAVVGFLRQE
;
A
#
# COMPACT_ATOMS: atom_id res chain seq x y z
N MET A 1 4.02 14.60 -26.09
CA MET A 1 2.82 13.89 -26.56
C MET A 1 3.09 12.39 -26.59
N GLU A 2 4.13 11.95 -27.32
CA GLU A 2 4.56 10.54 -27.41
C GLU A 2 4.83 9.82 -26.08
N LEU A 3 5.40 10.52 -25.08
CA LEU A 3 5.63 9.96 -23.74
C LEU A 3 4.33 9.74 -22.96
N ILE A 4 3.33 10.61 -23.14
CA ILE A 4 2.04 10.47 -22.46
C ILE A 4 1.27 9.28 -23.04
N ASP A 5 1.34 9.08 -24.36
CA ASP A 5 0.72 7.93 -25.01
C ASP A 5 1.39 6.61 -24.63
N LYS A 6 2.74 6.56 -24.60
CA LYS A 6 3.47 5.39 -24.09
C LYS A 6 3.17 5.09 -22.62
N LEU A 7 3.10 6.11 -21.77
CA LEU A 7 2.75 5.91 -20.37
C LEU A 7 1.30 5.44 -20.23
N SER A 8 0.36 6.01 -20.98
CA SER A 8 -1.04 5.59 -21.00
C SER A 8 -1.18 4.12 -21.42
N ASP A 9 -0.45 3.70 -22.46
CA ASP A 9 -0.49 2.32 -22.95
C ASP A 9 0.18 1.35 -21.96
N TYR A 10 1.26 1.76 -21.28
CA TYR A 10 1.85 1.00 -20.18
C TYR A 10 0.91 0.87 -18.97
N PHE A 11 0.21 1.93 -18.56
CA PHE A 11 -0.75 1.88 -17.46
C PHE A 11 -2.02 1.11 -17.82
N SER A 12 -2.40 1.07 -19.11
CA SER A 12 -3.59 0.36 -19.57
C SER A 12 -3.34 -1.13 -19.80
N ASN A 13 -2.11 -1.53 -20.16
CA ASN A 13 -1.74 -2.93 -20.41
C ASN A 13 -1.00 -3.60 -19.25
N ALA A 14 -0.44 -2.82 -18.31
CA ALA A 14 -0.03 -3.40 -17.05
C ALA A 14 -1.28 -3.90 -16.34
N GLU A 15 -1.30 -5.18 -15.96
CA GLU A 15 -2.25 -5.75 -15.00
C GLU A 15 -1.98 -5.15 -13.62
N PHE A 16 -2.03 -3.82 -13.53
CA PHE A 16 -1.83 -3.07 -12.31
C PHE A 16 -3.08 -3.32 -11.49
N ASN A 17 -2.98 -4.26 -10.56
CA ASN A 17 -4.08 -4.62 -9.67
C ASN A 17 -4.40 -3.49 -8.64
N VAL A 18 -3.89 -2.28 -8.87
CA VAL A 18 -4.12 -1.07 -8.07
C VAL A 18 -4.47 0.08 -9.02
N PRO A 19 -5.66 0.68 -8.93
CA PRO A 19 -6.07 1.80 -9.76
C PRO A 19 -5.14 3.01 -9.60
N VAL A 20 -4.73 3.62 -10.72
CA VAL A 20 -3.84 4.80 -10.70
C VAL A 20 -4.44 5.97 -9.90
N SER A 21 -5.76 6.14 -9.94
CA SER A 21 -6.47 7.16 -9.15
C SER A 21 -6.27 6.99 -7.63
N GLN A 22 -6.15 5.75 -7.16
CA GLN A 22 -5.92 5.43 -5.75
C GLN A 22 -4.48 5.75 -5.33
N VAL A 23 -3.52 5.48 -6.22
CA VAL A 23 -2.11 5.86 -6.01
C VAL A 23 -1.96 7.39 -5.97
N MET A 24 -2.63 8.10 -6.88
CA MET A 24 -2.63 9.58 -6.88
C MET A 24 -3.22 10.14 -5.58
N THR A 25 -4.30 9.54 -5.08
CA THR A 25 -4.91 9.92 -3.80
C THR A 25 -3.95 9.72 -2.63
N LEU A 26 -3.22 8.59 -2.61
CA LEU A 26 -2.20 8.33 -1.59
C LEU A 26 -1.08 9.39 -1.60
N VAL A 27 -0.60 9.76 -2.79
CA VAL A 27 0.46 10.75 -2.94
C VAL A 27 -0.03 12.12 -2.45
N THR A 28 -1.24 12.52 -2.80
CA THR A 28 -1.84 13.76 -2.30
C THR A 28 -2.00 13.77 -0.79
N ILE A 29 -2.48 12.68 -0.19
CA ILE A 29 -2.63 12.58 1.27
C ILE A 29 -1.26 12.65 1.97
N ASN A 30 -0.24 11.99 1.44
CA ASN A 30 1.11 12.06 2.00
C ASN A 30 1.72 13.46 1.87
N ALA A 31 1.54 14.13 0.74
CA ALA A 31 1.97 15.51 0.55
C ALA A 31 1.30 16.45 1.57
N LEU A 32 -0.01 16.28 1.81
CA LEU A 32 -0.73 17.03 2.84
C LEU A 32 -0.22 16.71 4.25
N CYS A 33 0.05 15.44 4.56
CA CYS A 33 0.61 15.05 5.85
C CYS A 33 1.99 15.67 6.10
N LEU A 34 2.83 15.73 5.05
CA LEU A 34 4.14 16.38 5.11
C LEU A 34 4.01 17.90 5.31
N PHE A 35 3.10 18.54 4.57
CA PHE A 35 2.84 19.98 4.69
C PHE A 35 2.32 20.37 6.09
N LEU A 36 1.51 19.50 6.70
CA LEU A 36 0.98 19.71 8.06
C LEU A 36 1.98 19.31 9.17
N GLY A 37 3.21 18.91 8.82
CA GLY A 37 4.21 18.41 9.78
C GLY A 37 3.83 17.08 10.45
N LYS A 38 2.77 16.42 9.96
CA LYS A 38 2.16 15.20 10.48
C LYS A 38 2.74 13.95 9.81
N ASN A 39 4.07 13.84 9.82
CA ASN A 39 4.80 12.78 9.10
C ASN A 39 4.38 11.36 9.51
N LYS A 40 4.01 11.16 10.78
CA LYS A 40 3.55 9.87 11.28
C LYS A 40 2.20 9.44 10.70
N LEU A 41 1.30 10.40 10.44
CA LEU A 41 0.00 10.11 9.82
C LEU A 41 0.17 9.74 8.34
N GLY A 42 1.09 10.38 7.62
CA GLY A 42 1.44 9.98 6.25
C GLY A 42 1.98 8.54 6.20
N LEU A 43 2.85 8.20 7.15
CA LEU A 43 3.37 6.83 7.27
C LEU A 43 2.26 5.81 7.55
N LEU A 44 1.33 6.12 8.45
CA LEU A 44 0.18 5.26 8.77
C LEU A 44 -0.71 5.03 7.54
N VAL A 45 -1.08 6.10 6.83
CA VAL A 45 -1.92 6.01 5.62
C VAL A 45 -1.22 5.18 4.54
N SER A 46 0.08 5.37 4.35
CA SER A 46 0.88 4.58 3.43
C SER A 46 0.89 3.09 3.81
N TYR A 47 0.95 2.80 5.11
CA TYR A 47 0.89 1.44 5.61
C TYR A 47 -0.46 0.77 5.33
N CYS A 48 -1.56 1.46 5.65
CA CYS A 48 -2.90 0.98 5.36
C CYS A 48 -3.11 0.75 3.86
N PHE A 49 -2.56 1.61 3.01
CA PHE A 49 -2.66 1.49 1.57
C PHE A 49 -1.97 0.22 1.05
N VAL A 50 -0.73 -0.05 1.49
CA VAL A 50 0.02 -1.25 1.06
C VAL A 50 -0.68 -2.52 1.53
N VAL A 51 -1.23 -2.55 2.75
CA VAL A 51 -1.98 -3.71 3.25
C VAL A 51 -3.28 -3.91 2.47
N TYR A 52 -4.05 -2.85 2.22
CA TYR A 52 -5.31 -2.94 1.50
C TYR A 52 -5.11 -3.44 0.06
N TRP A 53 -4.23 -2.78 -0.70
CA TRP A 53 -4.01 -3.12 -2.10
C TRP A 53 -3.15 -4.36 -2.29
N GLY A 54 -2.12 -4.53 -1.46
CA GLY A 54 -1.23 -5.69 -1.49
C GLY A 54 -1.92 -6.99 -1.07
N PHE A 55 -2.84 -6.96 -0.10
CA PHE A 55 -3.41 -8.19 0.46
C PHE A 55 -4.92 -8.30 0.32
N VAL A 56 -5.68 -7.26 0.65
CA VAL A 56 -7.15 -7.34 0.67
C VAL A 56 -7.70 -7.41 -0.74
N PHE A 57 -7.23 -6.53 -1.62
CA PHE A 57 -7.71 -6.45 -2.99
C PHE A 57 -7.13 -7.55 -3.89
N ASN A 58 -5.85 -7.89 -3.70
CA ASN A 58 -5.18 -8.96 -4.43
C ASN A 58 -5.41 -10.36 -3.84
N ARG A 59 -6.31 -10.55 -2.87
CA ARG A 59 -6.40 -11.81 -2.09
C ARG A 59 -6.42 -13.06 -2.95
N ALA A 60 -7.20 -13.08 -4.04
CA ALA A 60 -7.30 -14.24 -4.93
C ALA A 60 -5.97 -14.55 -5.65
N ASN A 61 -5.27 -13.52 -6.12
CA ASN A 61 -3.95 -13.66 -6.75
C ASN A 61 -2.84 -13.98 -5.73
N PHE A 62 -2.92 -13.40 -4.53
CA PHE A 62 -2.00 -13.74 -3.44
C PHE A 62 -2.18 -15.18 -2.99
N VAL A 63 -3.41 -15.65 -2.83
CA VAL A 63 -3.71 -17.02 -2.43
C VAL A 63 -3.37 -18.01 -3.55
N SER A 64 -3.50 -17.64 -4.83
CA SER A 64 -3.10 -18.52 -5.94
C SER A 64 -1.58 -18.60 -6.11
N VAL A 65 -0.85 -17.47 -6.01
CA VAL A 65 0.62 -17.42 -6.08
C VAL A 65 1.27 -18.08 -4.85
N LEU A 66 0.68 -17.92 -3.67
CA LEU A 66 1.12 -18.58 -2.44
C LEU A 66 0.46 -19.96 -2.25
N GLY A 67 -0.30 -20.44 -3.23
CA GLY A 67 -1.32 -21.50 -3.17
C GLY A 67 -0.92 -22.92 -2.79
N LYS A 68 0.22 -23.11 -2.12
CA LYS A 68 0.60 -24.36 -1.41
C LYS A 68 1.39 -24.13 -0.13
N THR A 69 1.74 -22.88 0.19
CA THR A 69 2.62 -22.55 1.32
C THR A 69 1.83 -21.72 2.31
N GLU A 70 1.11 -22.40 3.22
CA GLU A 70 0.36 -21.75 4.32
C GLU A 70 1.27 -20.76 5.10
N LEU A 71 2.56 -21.11 5.19
CA LEU A 71 3.62 -20.33 5.80
C LEU A 71 3.79 -18.92 5.20
N GLY A 72 3.65 -18.76 3.88
CA GLY A 72 3.83 -17.45 3.22
C GLY A 72 2.72 -16.47 3.55
N LEU A 73 1.49 -16.97 3.69
CA LEU A 73 0.34 -16.19 4.14
C LEU A 73 0.51 -15.75 5.60
N TYR A 74 0.94 -16.66 6.48
CA TYR A 74 1.20 -16.36 7.89
C TYR A 74 2.33 -15.35 8.06
N VAL A 75 3.43 -15.48 7.32
CA VAL A 75 4.55 -14.53 7.38
C VAL A 75 4.12 -13.15 6.91
N TYR A 76 3.41 -13.06 5.78
CA TYR A 76 2.91 -11.78 5.29
C TYR A 76 1.93 -11.13 6.28
N ALA A 77 0.99 -11.90 6.84
CA ALA A 77 0.05 -11.41 7.85
C ALA A 77 0.78 -10.97 9.13
N PHE A 78 1.78 -11.74 9.58
CA PHE A 78 2.60 -11.42 10.75
C PHE A 78 3.37 -10.11 10.55
N PHE A 79 4.02 -9.92 9.40
CA PHE A 79 4.69 -8.66 9.07
C PHE A 79 3.70 -7.51 8.96
N GLY A 80 2.55 -7.71 8.32
CA GLY A 80 1.49 -6.70 8.23
C GLY A 80 1.01 -6.23 9.62
N ILE A 81 0.70 -7.18 10.51
CA ILE A 81 0.24 -6.90 11.88
C ILE A 81 1.35 -6.30 12.73
N SER A 82 2.57 -6.85 12.71
CA SER A 82 3.69 -6.36 13.50
C SER A 82 4.00 -4.91 13.19
N THR A 83 3.93 -4.55 11.91
CA THR A 83 4.24 -3.18 11.50
C THR A 83 3.08 -2.22 11.76
N ALA A 84 1.84 -2.69 11.71
CA ALA A 84 0.69 -1.94 12.23
C ALA A 84 0.83 -1.67 13.75
N LEU A 85 1.27 -2.66 14.53
CA LEU A 85 1.54 -2.50 15.96
C LEU A 85 2.68 -1.49 16.22
N ILE A 86 3.77 -1.57 15.46
CA ILE A 86 4.87 -0.58 15.54
C ILE A 86 4.36 0.83 15.20
N ALA A 87 3.52 0.96 14.18
CA ALA A 87 2.92 2.26 13.82
C ALA A 87 2.04 2.82 14.94
N VAL A 88 1.21 1.99 15.57
CA VAL A 88 0.34 2.37 16.70
C VAL A 88 1.19 2.77 17.92
N VAL A 89 2.20 1.97 18.29
CA VAL A 89 3.11 2.28 19.40
C VAL A 89 3.90 3.56 19.12
N GLY A 90 4.33 3.76 17.88
CA GLY A 90 5.01 4.99 17.43
C GLY A 90 4.11 6.23 17.50
N PHE A 91 2.80 6.07 17.41
CA PHE A 91 1.81 7.13 17.60
C PHE A 91 1.58 7.43 19.09
N LEU A 92 1.46 6.38 19.92
CA LEU A 92 1.20 6.50 21.37
C LEU A 92 2.41 6.99 22.19
N ARG A 93 3.65 6.73 21.74
CA ARG A 93 4.88 7.22 22.40
C ARG A 93 5.19 8.70 22.16
N GLN A 94 4.29 9.43 21.51
CA GLN A 94 4.49 10.85 21.19
C GLN A 94 3.64 11.75 22.07
N GLU A 95 3.68 11.47 23.38
CA GLU A 95 3.39 12.45 24.44
C GLU A 95 4.71 12.96 25.03
#